data_AF-A0A1E3QGE5-F1
#
_entry.id   AF-A0A1E3QGE5-F1
#
_cell.length_a   1.000
_cell.length_b   1.000
_cell.length_c   1.000
_cell.angle_alpha   90.00
_cell.angle_beta   90.00
_cell.angle_gamma   90.00
#
_symmetry.space_group_name_H-M   'P 1'
#
loop_
_entity.id
_entity.type
_entity.pdbx_description
1 polymer ?
#
loop_
_entity_poly.entity_id
_entity_poly.type
_entity_poly.pdbx_seq_one_letter_code
_entity_poly.pdbx_strand_id
1 'polypeptide(L)' 'PSQLPDDSLLHDIPAWLRSLRLHKYTDNLKDLIWEDLVQLSEEQLVDRGVSALGARRKMLKVFEVVREAK' A
#
# COMPACT_ATOMS: atom_id res chain seq x y z
N PRO A 1 -5.70 9.85 -14.77
CA PRO A 1 -6.52 8.61 -14.76
C PRO A 1 -6.17 7.77 -13.53
N SER A 2 -6.85 8.10 -12.43
CA SER A 2 -6.84 7.42 -11.14
C SER A 2 -7.58 6.10 -11.26
N GLN A 3 -6.90 5.09 -11.79
CA GLN A 3 -7.48 3.75 -11.86
C GLN A 3 -7.33 3.14 -10.46
N LEU A 4 -8.47 3.02 -9.78
CA LEU A 4 -8.59 2.24 -8.55
C LEU A 4 -8.01 0.84 -8.80
N PRO A 5 -7.25 0.26 -7.86
CA PRO A 5 -6.83 -1.12 -7.98
C PRO A 5 -8.07 -2.02 -8.04
N ASP A 6 -8.09 -2.93 -9.03
CA ASP A 6 -9.13 -3.95 -9.12
C ASP A 6 -9.15 -4.80 -7.84
N ASP A 7 -10.30 -5.34 -7.43
CA ASP A 7 -10.44 -6.12 -6.19
C ASP A 7 -9.46 -7.30 -6.14
N SER A 8 -9.24 -7.97 -7.27
CA SER A 8 -8.25 -9.04 -7.39
C SER A 8 -6.82 -8.59 -7.11
N LEU A 9 -6.49 -7.33 -7.43
CA LEU A 9 -5.18 -6.75 -7.16
C LEU A 9 -5.02 -6.40 -5.68
N LEU A 10 -6.07 -5.94 -5.00
CA LEU A 10 -6.03 -5.67 -3.56
C LEU A 10 -5.74 -6.94 -2.76
N HIS A 11 -6.31 -8.07 -3.14
CA HIS A 11 -6.02 -9.35 -2.47
C HIS A 11 -4.62 -9.93 -2.78
N ASP A 12 -3.88 -9.38 -3.76
CA ASP A 12 -2.50 -9.75 -4.09
C ASP A 12 -1.54 -8.58 -3.80
N ILE A 13 -1.15 -8.44 -2.53
CA ILE A 13 -0.24 -7.38 -2.06
C ILE A 13 1.07 -7.29 -2.88
N PRO A 14 1.78 -8.40 -3.18
CA PRO A 14 2.93 -8.36 -4.06
C PRO A 14 2.65 -7.74 -5.44
N ALA A 15 1.55 -8.13 -6.09
CA ALA A 15 1.17 -7.58 -7.40
C ALA A 15 0.76 -6.10 -7.29
N TRP A 16 0.01 -5.74 -6.25
CA TRP A 16 -0.39 -4.36 -5.99
C TRP A 16 0.81 -3.43 -5.79
N LEU A 17 1.77 -3.81 -4.94
CA LEU A 17 2.98 -3.04 -4.74
C LEU A 17 3.84 -2.96 -6.02
N ARG A 18 3.81 -4.00 -6.87
CA ARG A 18 4.48 -3.95 -8.18
C ARG A 18 3.84 -2.92 -9.10
N SER A 19 2.51 -2.82 -9.17
CA SER A 19 1.82 -1.81 -9.98
C SER A 19 2.14 -0.38 -9.52
N LEU A 20 2.31 -0.18 -8.22
CA LEU A 20 2.71 1.09 -7.62
C LEU A 20 4.22 1.39 -7.73
N ARG A 21 5.03 0.46 -8.26
CA ARG A 21 6.50 0.49 -8.25
C ARG A 21 7.09 0.60 -6.83
N LEU A 22 6.45 -0.06 -5.88
CA LEU A 22 6.81 -0.15 -4.47
C LEU A 22 7.18 -1.59 -4.04
N HIS A 23 7.35 -2.50 -5.00
CA HIS A 23 7.67 -3.93 -4.78
C HIS A 23 8.95 -4.20 -3.96
N LYS A 24 9.81 -3.20 -3.76
CA LYS A 24 10.92 -3.31 -2.80
C LYS A 24 10.46 -3.45 -1.34
N TYR A 25 9.21 -3.10 -1.03
CA TYR A 25 8.59 -3.21 0.30
C TYR A 25 7.66 -4.42 0.41
N THR A 26 7.65 -5.31 -0.58
CA THR A 26 6.78 -6.49 -0.55
C THR A 26 7.05 -7.35 0.68
N ASP A 27 8.31 -7.65 1.00
CA ASP A 27 8.62 -8.45 2.20
C ASP A 27 8.25 -7.77 3.51
N ASN A 28 8.11 -6.44 3.52
CA ASN A 28 7.73 -5.65 4.69
C ASN A 28 6.21 -5.63 4.93
N LEU A 29 5.41 -5.88 3.89
CA LEU A 29 3.97 -5.60 3.87
C LEU A 29 3.10 -6.79 3.43
N LYS A 30 3.69 -7.82 2.81
CA LYS A 30 2.97 -8.98 2.23
C LYS A 30 2.20 -9.81 3.26
N ASP A 31 2.57 -9.74 4.53
CA ASP A 31 1.94 -10.50 5.61
C ASP A 31 0.65 -9.84 6.12
N LEU A 32 0.30 -8.66 5.60
CA LEU A 32 -0.94 -7.97 5.91
C LEU A 32 -2.00 -8.27 4.86
N ILE A 33 -3.26 -8.35 5.29
CA ILE A 33 -4.39 -8.21 4.39
C ILE A 33 -4.54 -6.74 3.96
N TRP A 34 -5.16 -6.50 2.80
CA TRP A 34 -5.21 -5.16 2.24
C TRP A 34 -6.03 -4.20 3.13
N GLU A 35 -7.05 -4.72 3.80
CA GLU A 35 -7.90 -3.97 4.74
C GLU A 35 -7.08 -3.39 5.88
N ASP A 36 -6.15 -4.16 6.46
CA ASP A 36 -5.24 -3.69 7.50
C ASP A 36 -4.15 -2.78 6.92
N LEU A 37 -3.65 -3.11 5.74
CA LEU A 37 -2.59 -2.36 5.07
C LEU A 37 -3.03 -0.92 4.76
N VAL A 38 -4.27 -0.73 4.30
CA VAL A 38 -4.79 0.62 4.02
C VAL A 38 -5.06 1.43 5.28
N GLN A 39 -5.10 0.82 6.48
CA GLN A 39 -5.28 1.55 7.74
C GLN A 39 -3.97 2.00 8.37
N LEU A 40 -2.81 1.65 7.78
CA LEU A 40 -1.52 1.98 8.37
C LEU A 40 -1.27 3.50 8.45
N SER A 41 -0.76 3.94 9.60
CA SER A 41 -0.24 5.29 9.80
C SER A 41 1.14 5.49 9.17
N GLU A 42 1.59 6.75 9.10
CA GLU A 42 2.97 7.05 8.67
C GLU A 42 4.00 6.37 9.58
N GLU A 43 3.81 6.40 10.91
CA GLU A 43 4.73 5.77 11.85
C GLU A 43 4.77 4.25 11.66
N GLN A 44 3.62 3.63 11.50
CA GLN A 44 3.53 2.17 11.28
C GLN A 44 4.18 1.71 9.98
N LEU A 45 4.19 2.57 8.95
CA LEU A 45 4.94 2.33 7.72
C LEU A 45 6.46 2.42 7.96
N VAL A 46 6.92 3.39 8.77
CA VAL A 46 8.32 3.50 9.16
C VAL A 46 8.76 2.27 9.96
N ASP A 47 7.98 1.84 10.94
CA ASP A 47 8.29 0.69 11.81
C ASP A 47 8.39 -0.62 11.02
N ARG A 48 7.59 -0.75 9.95
CA ARG A 48 7.67 -1.88 9.02
C ARG A 48 8.83 -1.78 8.03
N GLY A 49 9.56 -0.68 7.98
CA GLY A 49 10.75 -0.50 7.13
C GLY A 49 10.55 0.36 5.88
N VAL A 50 9.43 1.06 5.74
CA VAL A 50 9.19 2.05 4.69
C VAL A 50 9.78 3.41 5.11
N SER A 51 11.11 3.49 5.18
CA SER A 51 11.83 4.68 5.67
C SER A 51 11.85 5.87 4.69
N ALA A 52 11.60 5.63 3.40
CA ALA A 52 11.61 6.69 2.39
C ALA A 52 10.32 7.54 2.44
N LEU A 53 10.45 8.84 2.75
CA LEU A 53 9.33 9.78 2.82
C LEU A 53 8.44 9.79 1.56
N GLY A 54 9.07 9.77 0.38
CA GLY A 54 8.33 9.73 -0.89
C GLY A 54 7.50 8.47 -1.08
N ALA A 55 8.00 7.32 -0.60
CA ALA A 55 7.25 6.06 -0.65
C ALA A 55 6.06 6.09 0.31
N ARG A 56 6.26 6.56 1.54
CA ARG A 56 5.16 6.69 2.52
C ARG A 56 4.05 7.61 2.04
N ARG A 57 4.40 8.82 1.58
CA ARG A 57 3.41 9.77 1.04
C ARG A 57 2.63 9.18 -0.13
N LYS A 58 3.30 8.42 -1.00
CA LYS A 58 2.65 7.73 -2.11
C LYS A 58 1.71 6.63 -1.62
N MET A 59 2.14 5.79 -0.66
CA MET A 59 1.30 4.75 -0.08
C MET A 59 0.06 5.34 0.59
N LEU A 60 0.23 6.31 1.49
CA LEU A 60 -0.88 6.95 2.21
C LEU A 60 -1.92 7.56 1.25
N LYS A 61 -1.47 8.22 0.18
CA LYS A 61 -2.37 8.75 -0.85
C LYS A 61 -3.14 7.66 -1.60
N VAL A 62 -2.50 6.53 -1.89
CA VAL A 62 -3.18 5.40 -2.53
C VAL A 62 -4.15 4.73 -1.55
N PHE A 63 -3.75 4.56 -0.29
CA PHE A 63 -4.60 3.98 0.75
C PHE A 63 -5.86 4.80 0.98
N GLU A 64 -5.75 6.12 0.99
CA GLU A 64 -6.89 7.04 1.08
C GLU A 64 -7.87 6.83 -0.08
N VAL A 65 -7.38 6.76 -1.32
CA VAL A 65 -8.21 6.50 -2.50
C VAL A 65 -8.92 5.14 -2.43
N VAL A 66 -8.26 4.11 -1.90
CA VAL A 66 -8.90 2.79 -1.71
C VAL A 66 -9.98 2.84 -0.63
N ARG A 67 -9.74 3.52 0.50
CA ARG A 67 -10.71 3.68 1.59
C ARG A 67 -11.94 4.49 1.18
N GLU A 68 -11.79 5.47 0.28
CA GLU A 68 -12.93 6.24 -0.23
C GLU A 68 -13.80 5.45 -1.21
N ALA A 69 -13.23 4.44 -1.86
CA ALA A 69 -13.90 3.66 -2.89
C ALA A 69 -14.55 2.36 -2.39
N LYS A 70 -14.32 1.99 -1.13
CA LYS A 70 -14.76 0.74 -0.50
C LYS A 70 -15.53 1.02 0.77
#